data_AF-A0A7R9T930-F1
#
_entry.id   AF-A0A7R9T930-F1
#
_cell.length_a   1.000
_cell.length_b   1.000
_cell.length_c   1.000
_cell.angle_alpha   90.00
_cell.angle_beta   90.00
_cell.angle_gamma   90.00
#
_symmetry.space_group_name_H-M   'P 1'
#
loop_
_entity.id
_entity.type
_entity.pdbx_description
1 polymer ?
#
loop_
_entity_poly.entity_id
_entity_poly.type
_entity_poly.pdbx_seq_one_letter_code
_entity_poly.pdbx_strand_id
1 'polypeptide(L)'
;EIMLSKMNPDVEAIARAVQSMDAAALDAESVAGMIRFLPTADECVLVNAYEGDERALGKAERYFRALTAVPGFESKLRALEFKQGFASAIGAVRDWTECVDR
;
A
#
# COMPACT_ATOMS: atom_id res chain seq x y z
N GLU A 1 -10.50 6.51 13.67
CA GLU A 1 -10.69 7.15 12.35
C GLU A 1 -9.58 8.17 11.95
N ILE A 2 -8.35 8.07 12.46
CA ILE A 2 -7.34 9.14 12.24
C ILE A 2 -6.38 8.82 11.06
N MET A 3 -6.13 7.55 10.75
CA MET A 3 -5.14 7.18 9.70
C MET A 3 -5.67 7.24 8.27
N LEU A 4 -6.92 6.84 8.01
CA LEU A 4 -7.58 6.99 6.70
C LEU A 4 -7.72 8.47 6.27
N SER A 5 -7.69 9.40 7.22
CA SER A 5 -7.72 10.85 6.96
C SER A 5 -6.35 11.42 6.54
N LYS A 6 -5.26 10.72 6.87
CA LYS A 6 -3.89 11.06 6.43
C LYS A 6 -3.50 10.39 5.12
N MET A 7 -4.11 9.24 4.80
CA MET A 7 -3.95 8.60 3.50
C MET A 7 -4.65 9.43 2.42
N ASN A 8 -4.01 9.53 1.26
CA ASN A 8 -4.47 10.31 0.10
C ASN A 8 -6.00 10.14 -0.13
N PRO A 9 -6.76 11.20 -0.45
CA PRO A 9 -8.23 11.15 -0.45
C PRO A 9 -8.84 10.23 -1.52
N ASP A 10 -8.03 9.75 -2.48
CA ASP A 10 -8.45 8.91 -3.57
C ASP A 10 -7.99 7.46 -3.35
N VAL A 11 -8.87 6.68 -2.71
CA VAL A 11 -8.71 5.25 -2.46
C VAL A 11 -8.38 4.46 -3.75
N GLU A 12 -8.97 4.88 -4.87
CA GLU A 12 -8.73 4.28 -6.19
C GLU A 12 -7.33 4.59 -6.73
N ALA A 13 -6.79 5.78 -6.47
CA ALA A 13 -5.41 6.10 -6.81
C ALA A 13 -4.41 5.22 -6.05
N ILE A 14 -4.68 4.95 -4.76
CA ILE A 14 -3.84 4.07 -3.95
C ILE A 14 -3.87 2.63 -4.50
N ALA A 15 -5.05 2.08 -4.76
CA ALA A 15 -5.17 0.73 -5.34
C ALA A 15 -4.48 0.64 -6.71
N ARG A 16 -4.61 1.67 -7.56
CA ARG A 16 -3.88 1.75 -8.84
C ARG A 16 -2.37 1.80 -8.64
N ALA A 17 -1.88 2.58 -7.68
CA ALA A 17 -0.44 2.66 -7.39
C ALA A 17 0.13 1.32 -6.87
N VAL A 18 -0.63 0.59 -6.04
CA VAL A 18 -0.28 -0.78 -5.64
C VAL A 18 -0.33 -1.73 -6.84
N GLN A 19 -1.32 -1.59 -7.70
CA GLN A 19 -1.45 -2.42 -8.90
C GLN A 19 -0.28 -2.23 -9.87
N SER A 20 0.15 -0.98 -10.09
CA SER A 20 1.29 -0.59 -10.94
C SER A 20 2.65 -0.73 -10.26
N MET A 21 2.70 -1.06 -8.96
CA MET A 21 3.92 -1.12 -8.15
C MET A 21 4.74 0.18 -8.23
N ASP A 22 4.05 1.32 -8.28
CA ASP A 22 4.70 2.63 -8.39
C ASP A 22 5.21 3.10 -7.03
N ALA A 23 6.49 2.84 -6.77
CA ALA A 23 7.17 3.24 -5.55
C ALA A 23 7.42 4.77 -5.45
N ALA A 24 7.25 5.52 -6.54
CA ALA A 24 7.35 6.98 -6.51
C ALA A 24 6.02 7.64 -6.10
N ALA A 25 4.90 6.95 -6.32
CA ALA A 25 3.57 7.42 -5.95
C ALA A 25 3.17 7.07 -4.50
N LEU A 26 3.88 6.12 -3.86
CA LEU A 26 3.59 5.63 -2.50
C LEU A 26 4.80 5.82 -1.59
N ASP A 27 4.72 6.75 -0.65
CA ASP A 27 5.73 6.93 0.41
C ASP A 27 5.78 5.74 1.38
N ALA A 28 6.95 5.53 2.00
CA ALA A 28 7.18 4.44 2.95
C ALA A 28 6.20 4.46 4.13
N GLU A 29 5.84 5.64 4.65
CA GLU A 29 4.83 5.78 5.72
C GLU A 29 3.44 5.34 5.24
N SER A 30 3.09 5.66 3.99
CA SER A 30 1.81 5.24 3.40
C SER A 30 1.77 3.73 3.24
N VAL A 31 2.82 3.12 2.68
CA VAL A 31 2.90 1.67 2.51
C VAL A 31 2.86 0.94 3.85
N ALA A 32 3.60 1.40 4.86
CA ALA A 32 3.57 0.83 6.21
C ALA A 32 2.18 0.95 6.85
N GLY A 33 1.50 2.08 6.64
CA GLY A 33 0.11 2.27 7.04
C GLY A 33 -0.82 1.26 6.34
N MET A 34 -0.67 1.06 5.04
CA MET A 34 -1.48 0.09 4.28
C MET A 34 -1.28 -1.35 4.76
N ILE A 35 -0.04 -1.74 5.03
CA ILE A 35 0.28 -3.07 5.58
C ILE A 35 -0.34 -3.24 6.97
N ARG A 36 -0.32 -2.20 7.79
CA ARG A 36 -0.93 -2.21 9.12
C ARG A 36 -2.47 -2.32 9.07
N PHE A 37 -3.10 -1.83 8.02
CA PHE A 37 -4.54 -1.89 7.78
C PHE A 37 -4.87 -2.80 6.58
N LEU A 38 -4.24 -3.97 6.52
CA LEU A 38 -4.67 -5.01 5.59
C LEU A 38 -6.04 -5.54 6.03
N PRO A 39 -7.00 -5.70 5.10
CA PRO A 39 -8.25 -6.38 5.41
C PRO A 39 -7.96 -7.80 5.88
N THR A 40 -8.69 -8.24 6.90
CA THR A 40 -8.70 -9.65 7.31
C THR A 40 -9.41 -10.52 6.27
N ALA A 41 -9.21 -11.82 6.34
CA ALA A 41 -9.86 -12.77 5.43
C ALA A 41 -11.40 -12.65 5.50
N ASP A 42 -11.96 -12.50 6.69
CA ASP A 42 -13.40 -12.27 6.90
C ASP A 42 -13.88 -10.98 6.25
N GLU A 43 -13.15 -9.87 6.44
CA GLU A 43 -13.48 -8.59 5.80
C GLU A 43 -13.41 -8.68 4.27
N CYS A 44 -12.41 -9.38 3.73
CA CYS A 44 -12.32 -9.64 2.29
C CYS A 44 -13.55 -10.38 1.79
N VAL A 45 -13.99 -11.43 2.48
CA VAL A 45 -15.19 -12.20 2.11
C VAL A 45 -16.44 -11.33 2.20
N LEU A 46 -16.60 -10.56 3.27
CA LEU A 46 -17.75 -9.68 3.47
C LEU A 46 -17.84 -8.60 2.38
N VAL A 47 -16.73 -7.92 2.12
CA VAL A 47 -16.66 -6.88 1.07
C VAL A 47 -16.87 -7.47 -0.31
N ASN A 48 -16.43 -8.70 -0.57
CA ASN A 48 -16.58 -9.34 -1.88
C ASN A 48 -17.98 -9.96 -2.06
N ALA A 49 -18.63 -10.37 -0.98
CA ALA A 49 -20.01 -10.86 -0.97
C ALA A 49 -21.05 -9.74 -1.05
N TYR A 50 -20.63 -8.48 -0.88
CA TYR A 50 -21.51 -7.33 -1.03
C TYR A 50 -21.88 -7.10 -2.51
N GLU A 51 -23.12 -7.38 -2.87
CA GLU A 51 -23.68 -7.13 -4.22
C GLU A 51 -24.40 -5.77 -4.35
N GLY A 52 -24.36 -4.95 -3.31
CA GLY A 52 -24.96 -3.61 -3.31
C GLY A 52 -24.13 -2.55 -4.06
N ASP A 53 -24.58 -1.30 -4.00
CA ASP A 53 -23.92 -0.18 -4.69
C ASP A 53 -22.64 0.26 -3.96
N GLU A 54 -21.51 0.28 -4.67
CA GLU A 54 -20.21 0.65 -4.10
C GLU A 54 -20.15 2.10 -3.62
N ARG A 55 -21.10 2.96 -4.05
CA ARG A 55 -21.21 4.34 -3.57
C ARG A 55 -21.87 4.46 -2.20
N ALA A 56 -22.58 3.43 -1.76
CA ALA A 56 -23.18 3.37 -0.42
C ALA A 56 -22.16 2.91 0.64
N LEU A 57 -21.04 2.31 0.23
CA LEU A 57 -19.98 1.82 1.11
C LEU A 57 -19.20 2.98 1.74
N GLY A 58 -18.82 2.81 3.01
CA GLY A 58 -17.95 3.74 3.72
C GLY A 58 -16.56 3.84 3.06
N LYS A 59 -15.79 4.87 3.42
CA LYS A 59 -14.40 5.03 2.92
C LYS A 59 -13.53 3.80 3.18
N ALA A 60 -13.72 3.13 4.33
CA ALA A 60 -12.98 1.94 4.70
C ALA A 60 -13.39 0.73 3.83
N GLU A 61 -14.68 0.48 3.63
CA GLU A 61 -15.12 -0.60 2.76
C GLU A 61 -14.71 -0.38 1.30
N ARG A 62 -14.79 0.86 0.78
CA ARG A 62 -14.29 1.19 -0.56
C ARG A 62 -12.79 0.89 -0.69
N TYR A 63 -12.02 1.11 0.38
CA TYR A 63 -10.59 0.78 0.41
C TYR A 63 -10.34 -0.72 0.37
N PHE A 64 -11.05 -1.49 1.19
CA PHE A 64 -10.95 -2.94 1.16
C PHE A 64 -11.40 -3.53 -0.18
N ARG A 65 -12.48 -3.01 -0.78
CA ARG A 65 -12.97 -3.41 -2.10
C ARG A 65 -11.93 -3.14 -3.20
N ALA A 66 -11.30 -1.97 -3.17
CA ALA A 66 -10.26 -1.63 -4.13
C ALA A 66 -8.98 -2.48 -3.95
N LEU A 67 -8.64 -2.84 -2.70
CA LEU A 67 -7.53 -3.74 -2.41
C LEU A 67 -7.79 -5.19 -2.81
N THR A 68 -8.98 -5.72 -2.49
CA THR A 68 -9.35 -7.11 -2.84
C THR A 68 -9.47 -7.32 -4.35
N ALA A 69 -9.78 -6.26 -5.10
CA ALA A 69 -9.72 -6.26 -6.56
C ALA A 69 -8.29 -6.42 -7.11
N VAL A 70 -7.24 -6.10 -6.33
CA VAL A 70 -5.85 -6.27 -6.74
C VAL A 70 -5.36 -7.68 -6.36
N PRO A 71 -5.08 -8.56 -7.34
CA PRO A 71 -4.58 -9.89 -7.04
C PRO A 71 -3.20 -9.80 -6.37
N GLY A 72 -3.06 -10.46 -5.22
CA GLY A 72 -1.83 -10.49 -4.44
C GLY A 72 -1.43 -9.14 -3.84
N PHE A 73 -2.41 -8.28 -3.49
CA PHE A 73 -2.17 -6.96 -2.91
C PHE A 73 -1.22 -7.00 -1.70
N GLU A 74 -1.32 -8.02 -0.84
CA GLU A 74 -0.43 -8.19 0.32
C GLU A 74 1.03 -8.36 -0.13
N SER A 75 1.31 -9.28 -1.06
CA SER A 75 2.65 -9.51 -1.59
C SER A 75 3.21 -8.27 -2.29
N LYS A 76 2.37 -7.54 -3.04
CA LYS A 76 2.76 -6.30 -3.72
C LYS A 76 3.12 -5.20 -2.72
N LEU A 77 2.34 -5.01 -1.67
CA LEU A 77 2.61 -4.04 -0.63
C LEU A 77 3.92 -4.34 0.11
N ARG A 78 4.16 -5.61 0.48
CA ARG A 78 5.45 -6.00 1.08
C ARG A 78 6.62 -5.82 0.12
N ALA A 79 6.43 -6.12 -1.17
CA ALA A 79 7.46 -5.90 -2.18
C ALA A 79 7.77 -4.39 -2.34
N LEU A 80 6.77 -3.52 -2.27
CA LEU A 80 6.94 -2.07 -2.30
C LEU A 80 7.69 -1.55 -1.07
N GLU A 81 7.32 -1.99 0.13
CA GLU A 81 8.01 -1.66 1.37
C GLU A 81 9.49 -2.07 1.27
N PHE A 82 9.74 -3.31 0.84
CA PHE A 82 11.08 -3.82 0.67
C PHE A 82 11.87 -3.01 -0.37
N LYS A 83 11.27 -2.68 -1.52
CA LYS A 83 11.93 -1.91 -2.59
C LYS A 83 12.38 -0.53 -2.09
N GLN A 84 11.55 0.15 -1.30
CA GLN A 84 11.89 1.45 -0.71
C GLN A 84 13.01 1.33 0.33
N GLY A 85 12.91 0.36 1.24
CA GLY A 85 13.97 0.09 2.22
C GLY A 85 15.29 -0.29 1.56
N PHE A 86 15.24 -1.08 0.49
CA PHE A 86 16.40 -1.54 -0.25
C PHE A 86 17.11 -0.40 -0.99
N ALA A 87 16.37 0.52 -1.62
CA ALA A 87 16.96 1.69 -2.27
C ALA A 87 17.74 2.58 -1.27
N SER A 88 17.16 2.78 -0.08
CA SER A 88 17.83 3.50 1.02
C SER A 88 19.10 2.78 1.50
N ALA A 89 19.01 1.46 1.71
CA ALA A 89 20.15 0.64 2.14
C ALA A 89 21.31 0.65 1.12
N ILE A 90 21.00 0.54 -0.18
CA ILE A 90 22.00 0.63 -1.25
C ILE A 90 22.66 2.01 -1.28
N GLY A 91 21.90 3.08 -1.06
CA GLY A 91 22.44 4.43 -0.93
C GLY A 91 23.47 4.54 0.20
N ALA A 92 23.14 4.01 1.39
CA ALA A 92 24.04 4.01 2.54
C ALA A 92 25.31 3.17 2.29
N VAL A 93 25.17 1.98 1.71
CA VAL A 93 26.31 1.12 1.37
C VAL A 93 27.23 1.79 0.34
N ARG A 94 26.66 2.51 -0.64
CA ARG A 94 27.43 3.28 -1.61
C ARG A 94 28.23 4.40 -0.94
N ASP A 95 27.59 5.14 -0.03
CA ASP A 95 28.26 6.21 0.73
C ASP A 95 29.44 5.67 1.57
N TRP A 96 29.25 4.52 2.22
CA TRP A 96 30.34 3.86 2.96
C TRP A 96 31.49 3.41 2.07
N THR A 97 31.19 2.84 0.90
CA THR A 97 32.22 2.36 -0.04
C THR A 97 32.99 3.51 -0.69
N GLU A 98 32.32 4.62 -1.02
CA GLU A 98 32.98 5.85 -1.50
C GLU A 98 33.92 6.48 -0.44
N CYS A 99 33.62 6.28 0.85
CA CYS A 99 34.48 6.74 1.94
C CYS A 99 35.74 5.88 2.13
N VAL A 100 35.67 4.58 1.79
CA VAL A 100 36.81 3.64 1.88
C VAL A 100 37.75 3.73 0.68
N ASP A 101 37.24 4.13 -0.48
CA ASP A 101 38.03 4.29 -1.72
C ASP A 101 38.79 5.63 -1.79
N ARG A 102 38.63 6.50 -0.78
CA ARG A 102 39.30 7.81 -0.65
C ARG A 102 40.46 7.79 0.33
#